data_AF-A0A1W1BAK8-F1
#
_entry.id   AF-A0A1W1BAK8-F1
#
_cell.length_a   1.000
_cell.length_b   1.000
_cell.length_c   1.000
_cell.angle_alpha   90.00
_cell.angle_beta   90.00
_cell.angle_gamma   90.00
#
_symmetry.space_group_name_H-M   'P 1'
#
loop_
_entity.id
_entity.type
_entity.pdbx_description
1 polymer ?
#
loop_
_entity_poly.entity_id
_entity_poly.type
_entity_poly.pdbx_seq_one_letter_code
_entity_poly.pdbx_strand_id
1 'polypeptide(L)'
;MRKISLLMVLALSLQAGDFYYEYGKKVMITKSYESRDSSGIKYYENSLGKKIGVKDEIIIKCVEGKSCQDALKRYNIISVSRLSPTMLLVKVPKDENIFTLSQKLYEDSSIEFAHPNFIKKRTRR
;
A
#
# COMPACT_ATOMS: atom_id res chain seq x y z
N MET A 1 -14.12 25.79 -32.82
CA MET A 1 -13.43 24.49 -32.66
C MET A 1 -11.97 24.64 -32.17
N ARG A 2 -11.70 25.45 -31.13
CA ARG A 2 -10.32 25.68 -30.60
C ARG A 2 -10.07 25.16 -29.17
N LYS A 3 -11.09 24.58 -28.51
CA LYS A 3 -11.00 24.13 -27.11
C LYS A 3 -10.66 22.63 -26.93
N ILE A 4 -10.62 21.85 -28.00
CA ILE A 4 -10.38 20.39 -27.93
C ILE A 4 -8.88 20.08 -27.80
N SER A 5 -8.00 20.93 -28.33
CA SER A 5 -6.55 20.71 -28.29
C SER A 5 -5.96 20.78 -26.88
N LEU A 6 -6.60 21.48 -25.94
CA LEU A 6 -6.11 21.60 -24.56
C LEU A 6 -6.39 20.34 -23.72
N LEU A 7 -7.42 19.57 -24.08
CA LEU A 7 -7.84 18.38 -23.32
C LEU A 7 -6.91 17.18 -23.55
N MET A 8 -6.29 17.09 -24.73
CA MET A 8 -5.46 15.96 -25.13
C MET A 8 -4.08 15.96 -24.46
N VAL A 9 -3.57 17.13 -24.06
CA VAL A 9 -2.26 17.26 -23.39
C VAL A 9 -2.35 16.88 -21.90
N LEU A 10 -3.51 17.06 -21.25
CA LEU A 10 -3.70 16.65 -19.85
C LEU A 10 -3.79 15.13 -19.65
N ALA A 11 -4.19 14.39 -20.68
CA ALA A 11 -4.35 12.93 -20.58
C ALA A 11 -3.02 12.17 -20.47
N LEU A 12 -1.90 12.77 -20.90
CA LEU A 12 -0.58 12.14 -20.91
C LEU A 12 0.11 12.16 -19.53
N SER A 13 -0.39 12.92 -18.55
CA SER A 13 0.22 13.06 -17.22
C SER A 13 -0.30 12.09 -16.15
N LEU A 14 -1.14 11.11 -16.51
CA LEU A 14 -1.81 10.21 -15.54
C LEU A 14 -1.05 8.91 -15.23
N GLN A 15 0.24 8.79 -15.56
CA GLN A 15 1.02 7.65 -15.07
C GLN A 15 1.31 7.79 -13.57
N ALA A 16 0.35 7.35 -12.75
CA ALA A 16 0.53 7.19 -11.32
C ALA A 16 1.42 5.96 -11.07
N GLY A 17 2.66 6.19 -10.68
CA GLY A 17 3.52 5.12 -10.18
C GLY A 17 3.02 4.57 -8.84
N ASP A 18 3.34 3.31 -8.54
CA ASP A 18 3.06 2.72 -7.24
C ASP A 18 3.88 3.42 -6.14
N PHE A 19 3.28 3.60 -4.96
CA PHE A 19 3.96 4.21 -3.80
C PHE A 19 3.35 3.76 -2.47
N TYR A 20 4.07 3.99 -1.38
CA TYR A 20 3.56 3.84 -0.02
C TYR A 20 4.00 5.01 0.87
N TYR A 21 3.46 5.11 2.08
CA TYR A 21 3.89 6.09 3.06
C TYR A 21 4.82 5.46 4.09
N GLU A 22 6.02 6.00 4.26
CA GLU A 22 6.99 5.63 5.30
C GLU A 22 7.28 6.86 6.15
N TYR A 23 6.98 6.80 7.45
CA TYR A 23 7.15 7.94 8.37
C TYR A 23 6.51 9.25 7.84
N GLY A 24 5.30 9.14 7.28
CA GLY A 24 4.56 10.26 6.70
C GLY A 24 5.10 10.77 5.35
N LYS A 25 6.13 10.14 4.78
CA LYS A 25 6.72 10.51 3.49
C LYS A 25 6.31 9.54 2.41
N LYS A 26 5.97 10.07 1.24
CA LYS A 26 5.68 9.29 0.04
C LYS A 26 6.96 8.63 -0.48
N VAL A 27 6.95 7.31 -0.63
CA VAL A 27 8.06 6.52 -1.19
C VAL A 27 7.59 5.87 -2.48
N MET A 28 8.14 6.36 -3.60
CA MET A 28 7.88 5.80 -4.92
C MET A 28 8.58 4.45 -5.07
N ILE A 29 7.90 3.51 -5.71
CA ILE A 29 8.42 2.17 -5.97
C ILE A 29 8.13 1.76 -7.41
N THR A 30 9.00 0.90 -7.93
CA THR A 30 8.83 0.28 -9.23
C THR A 30 8.86 -1.22 -9.06
N LYS A 31 8.02 -1.94 -9.80
CA LYS A 31 8.01 -3.40 -9.79
C LYS A 31 9.37 -3.90 -10.28
N SER A 32 10.01 -4.75 -9.48
CA SER A 32 11.24 -5.42 -9.87
C SER A 32 10.87 -6.68 -10.66
N TYR A 33 11.48 -6.84 -11.84
CA TYR A 33 11.27 -8.03 -12.67
C TYR A 33 12.17 -9.15 -12.15
N GLU A 34 11.65 -9.96 -11.22
CA GLU A 34 12.33 -11.18 -10.80
C GLU A 34 11.67 -12.43 -11.39
N SER A 35 12.48 -13.47 -11.61
CA SER A 35 12.02 -14.76 -12.10
C SER A 35 11.02 -15.39 -11.12
N ARG A 36 9.98 -16.05 -11.66
CA ARG A 36 8.89 -16.75 -10.96
C ARG A 36 9.31 -17.34 -9.60
N ASP A 37 9.01 -16.62 -8.52
CA ASP A 37 9.08 -17.14 -7.16
C ASP A 37 7.72 -17.76 -6.80
N SER A 38 7.70 -19.02 -6.38
CA SER A 38 6.48 -19.74 -5.99
C SER A 38 5.96 -19.34 -4.61
N SER A 39 6.70 -18.50 -3.88
CA SER A 39 6.38 -18.05 -2.52
C SER A 39 5.21 -17.04 -2.43
N GLY A 40 4.71 -16.55 -3.56
CA GLY A 40 3.68 -15.50 -3.62
C GLY A 40 4.20 -14.09 -3.28
N ILE A 41 5.50 -13.93 -3.11
CA ILE A 41 6.14 -12.64 -2.81
C ILE A 41 6.31 -11.84 -4.10
N LYS A 42 5.90 -10.56 -4.06
CA LYS A 42 6.18 -9.58 -5.11
C LYS A 42 7.31 -8.66 -4.65
N TYR A 43 8.29 -8.44 -5.52
CA TYR A 43 9.42 -7.57 -5.23
C TYR A 43 9.32 -6.24 -5.98
N TYR A 44 9.71 -5.19 -5.27
CA TYR A 44 9.74 -3.81 -5.73
C TYR A 44 11.07 -3.18 -5.35
N GLU A 45 11.39 -2.08 -5.99
CA GLU A 45 12.58 -1.29 -5.73
C GLU A 45 12.17 0.17 -5.55
N ASN A 46 12.72 0.84 -4.53
CA ASN A 46 12.50 2.27 -4.35
C ASN A 46 13.53 3.09 -5.12
N SER A 47 13.39 4.42 -5.10
CA SER A 47 14.32 5.34 -5.77
C SER A 47 15.78 5.29 -5.28
N LEU A 48 16.05 4.62 -4.16
CA LEU A 48 17.39 4.46 -3.58
C LEU A 48 18.00 3.08 -3.93
N GLY A 49 17.33 2.28 -4.76
CA GLY A 49 17.76 0.92 -5.08
C GLY A 49 17.50 -0.11 -3.97
N LYS A 50 16.71 0.25 -2.94
CA LYS A 50 16.37 -0.67 -1.85
C LYS A 50 15.30 -1.65 -2.36
N LYS A 51 15.64 -2.93 -2.37
CA LYS A 51 14.70 -4.03 -2.66
C LYS A 51 13.73 -4.26 -1.51
N ILE A 52 12.44 -4.33 -1.85
CA ILE A 52 11.32 -4.48 -0.93
C ILE A 52 10.48 -5.67 -1.37
N GLY A 53 10.32 -6.67 -0.51
CA GLY A 53 9.42 -7.80 -0.74
C GLY A 53 8.11 -7.60 -0.02
N VAL A 54 6.99 -7.87 -0.68
CA VAL A 54 5.65 -7.76 -0.10
C VAL A 54 4.79 -8.96 -0.50
N LYS A 55 3.92 -9.40 0.40
CA LYS A 55 2.84 -10.36 0.11
C LYS A 55 1.52 -9.61 -0.06
N ASP A 56 0.53 -9.94 0.75
CA ASP A 56 -0.85 -9.46 0.70
C ASP A 56 -1.31 -8.97 2.07
N GLU A 57 -0.40 -8.42 2.88
CA GLU A 57 -0.70 -7.94 4.23
C GLU A 57 -0.34 -6.46 4.39
N ILE A 58 -1.17 -5.72 5.11
CA ILE A 58 -0.96 -4.32 5.48
C ILE A 58 -1.05 -4.22 7.01
N ILE A 59 -0.14 -3.48 7.63
CA ILE A 59 -0.24 -3.10 9.03
C ILE A 59 -0.93 -1.74 9.07
N ILE A 60 -2.01 -1.65 9.85
CA ILE A 60 -2.70 -0.40 10.10
C ILE A 60 -2.72 -0.09 11.59
N LYS A 61 -2.76 1.20 11.92
CA LYS A 61 -3.06 1.68 13.27
C LYS A 61 -4.28 2.57 13.24
N CYS A 62 -5.25 2.28 14.08
CA CYS A 62 -6.41 3.14 14.31
C CYS A 62 -6.00 4.36 15.11
N VAL A 63 -6.60 5.50 14.77
CA VAL A 63 -6.55 6.69 15.60
C VAL A 63 -7.10 6.35 16.99
N GLU A 64 -6.41 6.81 18.03
CA GLU A 64 -6.82 6.57 19.42
C GLU A 64 -8.25 7.04 19.68
N GLY A 65 -9.05 6.20 20.36
CA GLY A 65 -10.46 6.46 20.62
C GLY A 65 -11.39 6.31 19.40
N LYS A 66 -10.87 6.00 18.20
CA LYS A 66 -11.68 5.71 17.01
C LYS A 66 -11.63 4.23 16.63
N SER A 67 -12.71 3.78 15.99
CA SER A 67 -12.79 2.44 15.40
C SER A 67 -12.45 2.51 13.91
N CYS A 68 -11.54 1.65 13.43
CA CYS A 68 -11.31 1.48 12.00
C CYS A 68 -12.36 0.58 11.31
N GLN A 69 -13.33 0.02 12.03
CA GLN A 69 -14.24 -1.01 11.49
C GLN A 69 -15.01 -0.53 10.24
N ASP A 70 -15.40 0.73 10.21
CA ASP A 70 -16.12 1.29 9.05
C ASP A 70 -15.21 1.39 7.82
N ALA A 71 -13.94 1.74 8.00
CA ALA A 71 -12.95 1.71 6.92
C ALA A 71 -12.71 0.27 6.42
N LEU A 72 -12.57 -0.68 7.34
CA LEU A 72 -12.38 -2.10 7.00
C LEU A 72 -13.56 -2.65 6.19
N LYS A 73 -14.79 -2.33 6.59
CA LYS A 73 -16.01 -2.69 5.84
C LYS A 73 -16.05 -2.03 4.47
N ARG A 74 -15.77 -0.72 4.39
CA ARG A 74 -15.78 0.05 3.13
C ARG A 74 -14.85 -0.55 2.07
N TYR A 75 -13.70 -1.08 2.49
CA TYR A 75 -12.71 -1.69 1.59
C TYR A 75 -12.80 -3.22 1.52
N ASN A 76 -13.90 -3.82 1.99
CA ASN A 76 -14.13 -5.28 1.96
C ASN A 76 -13.01 -6.10 2.62
N ILE A 77 -12.40 -5.59 3.69
CA ILE A 77 -11.35 -6.27 4.43
C ILE A 77 -12.00 -7.18 5.47
N ILE A 78 -11.95 -8.49 5.20
CA ILE A 78 -12.57 -9.53 6.05
C ILE A 78 -11.59 -10.25 6.96
N SER A 79 -10.29 -10.27 6.61
CA SER A 79 -9.26 -10.99 7.36
C SER A 79 -8.40 -10.01 8.11
N VAL A 80 -8.51 -10.05 9.44
CA VAL A 80 -7.89 -9.11 10.37
C VAL A 80 -7.30 -9.91 11.52
N SER A 81 -6.01 -9.71 11.78
CA SER A 81 -5.33 -10.19 12.97
C SER A 81 -4.96 -9.00 13.85
N ARG A 82 -5.18 -9.11 15.15
CA ARG A 82 -4.88 -8.02 16.10
C ARG A 82 -3.44 -8.10 16.56
N LEU A 83 -2.66 -7.04 16.35
CA LEU A 83 -1.28 -6.93 16.82
C LEU A 83 -1.20 -6.21 18.17
N SER A 84 -2.08 -5.23 18.39
CA SER A 84 -2.25 -4.49 19.65
C SER A 84 -3.68 -3.94 19.74
N PRO A 85 -4.07 -3.24 20.83
CA PRO A 85 -5.40 -2.63 20.92
C PRO A 85 -5.75 -1.73 19.73
N THR A 86 -4.77 -0.98 19.22
CA THR A 86 -4.92 -0.02 18.11
C THR A 86 -4.30 -0.48 16.80
N MET A 87 -3.48 -1.54 16.79
CA MET A 87 -2.81 -2.02 15.57
C MET A 87 -3.37 -3.35 15.09
N LEU A 88 -3.61 -3.42 13.78
CA LEU A 88 -4.16 -4.57 13.10
C LEU A 88 -3.28 -4.94 11.90
N LEU A 89 -3.15 -6.24 11.66
CA LEU A 89 -2.62 -6.81 10.43
C LEU A 89 -3.82 -7.22 9.58
N VAL A 90 -3.95 -6.64 8.39
CA VAL A 90 -5.08 -6.88 7.50
C VAL A 90 -4.63 -7.51 6.19
N LYS A 91 -5.45 -8.42 5.68
CA LYS A 91 -5.20 -9.06 4.38
C LYS A 91 -5.82 -8.26 3.25
N VAL A 92 -5.05 -8.03 2.19
CA VAL A 92 -5.50 -7.39 0.96
C VAL A 92 -6.48 -8.33 0.26
N PRO A 93 -7.67 -7.85 -0.16
CA PRO A 93 -8.61 -8.64 -0.95
C PRO A 93 -7.96 -9.18 -2.22
N LYS A 94 -8.48 -10.31 -2.71
CA LYS A 94 -8.08 -10.86 -4.01
C LYS A 94 -8.34 -9.79 -5.08
N ASP A 95 -7.37 -9.59 -5.97
CA ASP A 95 -7.40 -8.63 -7.08
C ASP A 95 -7.17 -7.15 -6.73
N GLU A 96 -6.96 -6.81 -5.45
CA GLU A 96 -6.55 -5.46 -5.06
C GLU A 96 -5.02 -5.28 -5.09
N ASN A 97 -4.57 -4.08 -5.47
CA ASN A 97 -3.17 -3.70 -5.36
C ASN A 97 -2.88 -3.24 -3.92
N ILE A 98 -1.90 -3.89 -3.28
CA ILE A 98 -1.53 -3.61 -1.89
C ILE A 98 -1.14 -2.15 -1.64
N PHE A 99 -0.47 -1.49 -2.59
CA PHE A 99 -0.07 -0.10 -2.48
C PHE A 99 -1.27 0.82 -2.61
N THR A 100 -2.14 0.58 -3.59
CA THR A 100 -3.39 1.32 -3.74
C THR A 100 -4.26 1.22 -2.49
N LEU A 101 -4.44 0.00 -1.95
CA LEU A 101 -5.21 -0.18 -0.73
C LEU A 101 -4.55 0.50 0.48
N SER A 102 -3.22 0.38 0.62
CA SER A 102 -2.49 1.05 1.71
C SER A 102 -2.64 2.57 1.65
N GLN A 103 -2.67 3.17 0.45
CA GLN A 103 -2.89 4.61 0.27
C GLN A 103 -4.32 5.01 0.68
N LYS A 104 -5.33 4.29 0.18
CA LYS A 104 -6.74 4.52 0.54
C LYS A 104 -6.99 4.40 2.04
N LEU A 105 -6.32 3.45 2.70
CA LEU A 105 -6.37 3.27 4.14
C LEU A 105 -5.65 4.41 4.87
N TYR A 106 -4.47 4.84 4.39
CA TYR A 106 -3.74 5.95 4.97
C TYR A 106 -4.53 7.28 4.92
N GLU A 107 -5.33 7.48 3.87
CA GLU A 107 -6.15 8.67 3.69
C GLU A 107 -7.47 8.64 4.50
N ASP A 108 -7.82 7.51 5.11
CA ASP A 108 -9.03 7.41 5.93
C ASP A 108 -8.82 8.05 7.31
N SER A 109 -9.71 8.97 7.69
CA SER A 109 -9.63 9.74 8.96
C SER A 109 -9.69 8.93 10.26
N SER A 110 -10.04 7.64 10.18
CA SER A 110 -10.03 6.70 11.31
C SER A 110 -8.70 5.95 11.47
N ILE A 111 -7.79 6.07 10.49
CA ILE A 111 -6.52 5.36 10.41
C ILE A 111 -5.39 6.38 10.57
N GLU A 112 -4.50 6.14 11.54
CA GLU A 112 -3.33 6.97 11.81
C GLU A 112 -2.18 6.65 10.84
N PHE A 113 -1.99 5.37 10.53
CA PHE A 113 -1.10 4.94 9.45
C PHE A 113 -1.56 3.63 8.84
N ALA A 114 -1.20 3.43 7.57
CA ALA A 114 -1.32 2.18 6.85
C ALA A 114 -0.04 1.93 6.06
N HIS A 115 0.59 0.79 6.30
CA HIS A 115 1.90 0.46 5.72
C HIS A 115 1.91 -1.00 5.28
N PRO A 116 2.33 -1.33 4.04
CA PRO A 116 2.42 -2.73 3.62
C PRO A 116 3.38 -3.52 4.51
N ASN A 117 3.04 -4.77 4.83
CA ASN A 117 3.90 -5.62 5.65
C ASN A 117 5.09 -6.12 4.82
N PHE A 118 6.21 -5.41 4.89
CA PHE A 118 7.41 -5.78 4.15
C PHE A 118 8.14 -6.95 4.77
N ILE A 119 8.62 -7.83 3.90
CA ILE A 119 9.41 -8.99 4.27
C ILE A 119 10.79 -8.50 4.69
N LYS A 120 11.10 -8.70 5.97
CA LYS A 120 12.43 -8.41 6.51
C LYS A 120 13.38 -9.53 6.06
N LYS A 121 14.47 -9.18 5.37
CA LYS A 121 15.59 -10.11 5.22
C LYS A 121 16.16 -10.37 6.62
N ARG A 122 16.29 -11.64 7.00
CA ARG A 122 16.94 -12.04 8.24
C ARG A 122 18.44 -11.81 8.09
N THR A 123 18.95 -10.68 8.56
CA THR A 123 20.40 -10.51 8.74
C THR A 123 20.81 -11.38 9.93
N ARG A 124 21.63 -12.42 9.72
CA ARG A 124 22.35 -13.06 10.83
C ARG A 124 23.25 -11.99 11.44
N ARG A 125 23.02 -11.69 12.71
CA ARG A 125 23.98 -10.94 13.54
C ARG A 125 25.05 -11.91 14.01
#